data_AF-A0A3S8WT59-F1
#
_entry.id   AF-A0A3S8WT59-F1
#
_cell.length_a   1.000
_cell.length_b   1.000
_cell.length_c   1.000
_cell.angle_alpha   90.00
_cell.angle_beta   90.00
_cell.angle_gamma   90.00
#
_symmetry.space_group_name_H-M   'P 1'
#
loop_
_entity.id
_entity.type
_entity.pdbx_description
1 polymer ?
#
loop_
_entity_poly.entity_id
_entity_poly.type
_entity_poly.pdbx_seq_one_letter_code
_entity_poly.pdbx_strand_id
1 'polypeptide(L)'
;MKSEDTPFEGGPMDGRVLPVLLGITGHPPKTYRIPVPAPDGGPPTVLVYRRVPRDRGPRTGLTRGWKYLHDPTGQAGRRQLRWPWSRPATARDATPEGKPDDTDG
;
A
#
# COMPACT_ATOMS: atom_id res chain seq x y z
N MET A 1 -6.77 6.62 20.84
CA MET A 1 -5.94 6.42 19.62
C MET A 1 -6.01 7.71 18.81
N LYS A 2 -4.89 8.21 18.25
CA LYS A 2 -4.89 9.46 17.46
C LYS A 2 -4.92 9.13 15.97
N SER A 3 -5.57 9.97 15.18
CA SER A 3 -5.55 9.92 13.71
C SER A 3 -5.05 11.25 13.14
N GLU A 4 -4.44 11.19 11.95
CA GLU A 4 -4.03 12.36 11.16
C GLU A 4 -4.71 12.32 9.80
N ASP A 5 -5.33 13.44 9.41
CA ASP A 5 -5.90 13.63 8.09
C ASP A 5 -4.78 13.70 7.03
N THR A 6 -4.56 12.56 6.37
CA THR A 6 -3.43 12.37 5.46
C THR A 6 -3.90 12.39 4.01
N PRO A 7 -3.34 13.28 3.16
CA PRO A 7 -3.64 13.31 1.72
C PRO A 7 -3.09 12.08 0.98
N PHE A 8 -3.81 11.62 -0.03
CA PHE A 8 -3.42 10.57 -0.97
C PHE A 8 -3.26 11.17 -2.37
N GLU A 9 -2.15 10.82 -3.05
CA GLU A 9 -1.76 11.41 -4.33
C GLU A 9 -1.25 10.37 -5.33
N GLY A 10 -1.41 10.65 -6.63
CA GLY A 10 -0.77 9.93 -7.74
C GLY A 10 -1.39 8.58 -8.12
N GLY A 11 -2.58 8.26 -7.62
CA GLY A 11 -3.27 7.00 -7.90
C GLY A 11 -4.80 7.14 -7.85
N PRO A 12 -5.55 6.04 -7.79
CA PRO A 12 -7.02 6.08 -7.76
C PRO A 12 -7.64 6.85 -6.57
N MET A 13 -6.84 7.15 -5.54
CA MET A 13 -7.23 7.95 -4.38
C MET A 13 -6.73 9.41 -4.44
N ASP A 14 -6.27 9.86 -5.62
CA ASP A 14 -5.73 11.21 -5.78
C ASP A 14 -6.74 12.29 -5.33
N GLY A 15 -6.25 13.28 -4.57
CA GLY A 15 -7.05 14.36 -4.02
C GLY A 15 -7.88 14.01 -2.78
N ARG A 16 -7.89 12.74 -2.35
CA ARG A 16 -8.60 12.32 -1.13
C ARG A 16 -7.74 12.58 0.12
N VAL A 17 -8.42 12.87 1.22
CA VAL A 17 -7.82 12.97 2.55
C VAL A 17 -8.51 11.96 3.44
N LEU A 18 -7.74 11.09 4.10
CA LEU A 18 -8.29 10.09 5.01
C LEU A 18 -7.72 10.25 6.42
N PRO A 19 -8.54 10.03 7.47
CA PRO A 19 -8.03 9.95 8.83
C PRO A 19 -7.27 8.64 9.00
N VAL A 20 -5.94 8.73 9.04
CA VAL A 20 -5.07 7.57 9.20
C VAL A 20 -4.63 7.45 10.65
N LEU A 21 -4.78 6.26 11.22
CA LEU A 21 -4.38 5.98 12.59
C LEU A 21 -2.87 6.10 12.76
N LEU A 22 -2.47 6.84 13.79
CA LEU A 22 -1.07 7.03 14.12
C LEU A 22 -0.58 5.89 15.02
N GLY A 23 0.62 5.40 14.73
CA GLY A 23 1.31 4.47 15.61
C GLY A 23 1.82 5.17 16.87
N ILE A 24 2.46 4.40 17.76
CA ILE A 24 3.10 4.92 18.99
C ILE A 24 4.14 6.02 18.71
N THR A 25 4.70 6.05 17.50
CA THR A 25 5.66 7.07 17.05
C THR A 25 4.99 8.37 16.59
N GLY A 26 3.66 8.47 16.64
CA GLY A 26 2.92 9.64 16.17
C GLY A 26 2.90 9.80 14.64
N HIS A 27 3.37 8.80 13.89
CA HIS A 27 3.39 8.85 12.43
C HIS A 27 2.37 7.90 11.80
N PRO A 28 1.78 8.26 10.64
CA PRO A 28 0.98 7.32 9.84
C PRO A 28 1.81 6.09 9.46
N PRO A 29 1.24 4.92 9.13
CA PRO A 29 2.00 3.76 8.67
C PRO A 29 2.95 4.09 7.50
N LYS A 30 4.09 3.40 7.39
CA LYS A 30 5.01 3.64 6.26
C LYS A 30 4.39 3.28 4.91
N THR A 31 3.56 2.25 4.89
CA THR A 31 2.85 1.75 3.71
C THR A 31 1.37 1.57 4.06
N TYR A 32 0.50 1.98 3.14
CA TYR A 32 -0.94 1.75 3.22
C TYR A 32 -1.38 0.90 2.02
N ARG A 33 -2.11 -0.20 2.28
CA ARG A 33 -2.56 -1.15 1.25
C ARG A 33 -4.07 -1.19 1.20
N ILE A 34 -4.64 -1.03 0.02
CA ILE A 34 -6.09 -1.03 -0.21
C ILE A 34 -6.40 -2.15 -1.19
N PRO A 35 -7.03 -3.26 -0.76
CA PRO A 35 -7.56 -4.24 -1.69
C PRO A 35 -8.78 -3.64 -2.39
N VAL A 36 -8.72 -3.54 -3.72
CA VAL A 36 -9.82 -3.10 -4.57
C VAL A 36 -10.40 -4.34 -5.25
N PRO A 37 -11.69 -4.66 -5.03
CA PRO A 37 -12.32 -5.79 -5.70
C PRO A 37 -12.36 -5.56 -7.21
N ALA A 38 -12.11 -6.62 -7.99
CA ALA A 38 -12.27 -6.54 -9.44
C ALA A 38 -13.76 -6.46 -9.79
N PRO A 39 -14.16 -5.63 -10.76
CA PRO A 39 -15.56 -5.47 -11.15
C PRO A 39 -16.19 -6.79 -11.65
N ASP A 40 -15.41 -7.64 -12.30
CA ASP A 40 -15.86 -8.94 -12.85
C ASP A 40 -15.68 -10.11 -11.87
N GLY A 41 -15.47 -9.84 -10.57
CA GLY A 41 -15.30 -10.89 -9.55
C GLY A 41 -13.92 -11.60 -9.58
N GLY A 42 -12.99 -11.11 -10.39
CA GLY A 42 -11.60 -11.56 -10.40
C GLY A 42 -10.80 -11.22 -9.13
N PRO A 43 -9.52 -11.62 -9.05
CA PRO A 43 -8.68 -11.37 -7.89
C PRO A 43 -8.56 -9.86 -7.58
N PRO A 44 -8.59 -9.46 -6.30
CA PRO A 44 -8.54 -8.05 -5.93
C PRO A 44 -7.19 -7.42 -6.29
N THR A 45 -7.23 -6.22 -6.86
CA THR A 45 -6.02 -5.42 -7.11
C THR A 45 -5.66 -4.68 -5.85
N VAL A 46 -4.42 -4.84 -5.36
CA VAL A 46 -3.96 -4.12 -4.17
C VAL A 46 -3.28 -2.82 -4.58
N LEU A 47 -3.91 -1.69 -4.25
CA LEU A 47 -3.26 -0.38 -4.36
C LEU A 47 -2.31 -0.17 -3.19
N VAL A 48 -1.09 0.26 -3.49
CA VAL A 48 -0.05 0.48 -2.49
C VAL A 48 0.30 1.96 -2.47
N TYR A 49 0.31 2.55 -1.28
CA TYR A 49 0.73 3.93 -1.07
C TYR A 49 1.88 4.01 -0.07
N ARG A 50 2.87 4.84 -0.35
CA ARG A 50 4.04 5.08 0.51
C ARG A 50 3.93 6.44 1.20
N ARG A 51 4.23 6.46 2.49
CA ARG A 51 4.28 7.70 3.27
C ARG A 51 5.49 8.54 2.82
N VAL A 52 5.26 9.77 2.38
CA VAL A 52 6.30 10.75 2.04
C VAL A 52 6.07 12.05 2.81
N PRO A 53 7.13 12.82 3.12
CA PRO A 53 6.96 14.13 3.75
C PRO A 53 6.14 15.04 2.83
N ARG A 54 5.21 15.81 3.41
CA ARG A 54 4.48 16.85 2.69
C ARG A 54 5.35 18.09 2.56
N ASP A 55 5.44 18.69 1.38
CA ASP A 55 6.34 19.82 1.12
C ASP A 55 6.28 20.92 2.18
N ARG A 56 7.45 21.52 2.43
CA ARG A 56 7.64 22.61 3.41
C ARG A 56 6.75 23.79 3.06
N GLY A 57 5.96 24.25 4.02
CA GLY A 57 5.25 25.52 3.90
C GLY A 57 6.24 26.69 3.77
N PRO A 58 5.86 27.80 3.09
CA PRO A 58 6.76 28.86 2.63
C PRO A 58 7.45 29.67 3.75
N ARG A 59 7.14 29.43 5.02
CA ARG A 59 7.57 30.31 6.13
C ARG A 59 8.41 29.68 7.23
N THR A 60 8.66 28.36 7.24
CA THR A 60 9.32 27.77 8.42
C THR A 60 10.23 26.56 8.23
N GLY A 61 10.47 26.05 7.01
CA GLY A 61 11.41 24.92 6.85
C GLY A 61 11.03 23.66 7.65
N LEU A 62 9.79 23.55 8.13
CA LEU A 62 9.29 22.39 8.85
C LEU A 62 8.25 21.70 7.95
N THR A 63 8.46 20.42 7.71
CA THR A 63 7.51 19.52 7.05
C THR A 63 6.29 19.42 7.96
N ARG A 64 5.14 19.98 7.55
CA ARG A 64 3.94 20.11 8.41
C ARG A 64 3.06 18.85 8.46
N GLY A 65 3.56 17.72 7.97
CA GLY A 65 2.81 16.48 7.98
C GLY A 65 3.27 15.52 6.90
N TRP A 66 2.48 14.46 6.73
CA TRP A 66 2.75 13.40 5.78
C TRP A 66 1.70 13.41 4.66
N LYS A 67 2.07 12.79 3.54
CA LYS A 67 1.13 12.40 2.49
C LYS A 67 1.46 11.00 2.01
N TYR A 68 0.50 10.35 1.37
CA TYR A 68 0.64 9.05 0.77
C TYR A 68 0.75 9.20 -0.75
N LEU A 69 1.87 8.76 -1.32
CA LEU A 69 2.07 8.71 -2.76
C LEU A 69 1.85 7.29 -3.27
N HIS A 70 1.06 7.14 -4.32
CA HIS A 70 0.82 5.85 -4.96
C HIS A 70 2.13 5.24 -5.48
N ASP A 71 2.33 3.95 -5.19
CA ASP A 71 3.43 3.14 -5.69
C ASP A 71 2.87 2.12 -6.69
N PRO A 72 2.90 2.40 -8.00
CA PRO A 72 2.34 1.52 -9.02
C PRO A 72 3.09 0.18 -9.12
N THR A 73 4.31 0.09 -8.58
CA THR A 73 5.09 -1.15 -8.58
C THR A 73 4.63 -2.12 -7.49
N GLY A 74 3.88 -1.64 -6.50
CA GLY A 74 3.46 -2.44 -5.34
C GLY A 74 4.61 -2.93 -4.45
N GLN A 75 5.81 -2.37 -4.62
CA GLN A 75 7.01 -2.84 -3.93
C GLN A 75 7.25 -2.16 -2.57
N ALA A 76 6.48 -1.14 -2.20
CA ALA A 76 6.65 -0.47 -0.89
C ALA A 76 6.50 -1.46 0.28
N GLY A 77 7.63 -1.80 0.91
CA GLY A 77 7.73 -2.78 2.00
C GLY A 77 8.38 -4.11 1.59
N ARG A 78 8.51 -4.39 0.29
CA ARG A 78 9.29 -5.51 -0.28
C ARG A 78 10.75 -5.13 -0.49
N ARG A 79 11.36 -4.37 0.44
CA ARG A 79 12.83 -4.40 0.48
C ARG A 79 13.18 -5.84 0.85
N GLN A 80 13.85 -6.56 -0.04
CA GLN A 80 14.41 -7.87 0.28
C GLN A 80 15.21 -7.69 1.57
N LEU A 81 14.65 -8.21 2.66
CA LEU A 81 15.31 -8.16 3.94
C LEU A 81 16.58 -8.97 3.77
N ARG A 82 17.74 -8.32 3.87
CA ARG A 82 19.05 -8.97 3.67
C ARG A 82 19.44 -9.71 4.94
N TRP A 83 18.61 -10.67 5.36
CA TRP A 83 19.00 -11.62 6.39
C TRP A 83 19.67 -12.83 5.73
N PRO A 84 20.66 -13.44 6.38
CA PRO A 84 21.36 -14.61 5.82
C PRO A 84 20.44 -15.84 5.64
N TRP A 85 19.21 -15.82 6.16
CA TRP A 85 18.19 -16.85 5.99
C TRP A 85 16.99 -16.42 5.13
N SER A 86 17.05 -15.27 4.45
CA SER A 86 15.95 -14.83 3.59
C SER A 86 15.94 -15.61 2.28
N ARG A 87 14.89 -16.40 2.04
CA ARG A 87 14.67 -17.07 0.75
C ARG A 87 14.32 -16.03 -0.32
N PRO A 88 14.83 -16.17 -1.57
CA PRO A 88 14.50 -15.27 -2.66
C PRO A 88 12.99 -15.31 -2.94
N ALA A 89 12.37 -14.14 -3.10
CA ALA A 89 10.97 -14.02 -3.45
C ALA A 89 10.74 -14.63 -4.84
N THR A 90 10.20 -15.84 -4.89
CA THR A 90 9.75 -16.45 -6.13
C THR A 90 8.46 -15.78 -6.56
N ALA A 91 8.41 -15.36 -7.82
CA ALA A 91 7.22 -14.88 -8.50
C ALA A 91 6.17 -15.99 -8.54
N ARG A 92 5.33 -16.09 -7.51
CA ARG A 92 4.17 -16.99 -7.45
C ARG A 92 3.02 -16.32 -6.72
N ASP A 93 2.53 -15.25 -7.33
CA ASP A 93 1.12 -14.81 -7.23
C ASP A 93 0.50 -14.89 -8.65
N ALA A 94 0.86 -15.94 -9.40
CA ALA A 94 0.12 -16.36 -10.58
C ALA A 94 -0.88 -17.43 -10.11
N THR A 95 -2.15 -17.02 -10.02
CA THR A 95 -3.35 -17.81 -10.33
C THR A 95 -3.35 -19.26 -9.84
N PRO A 96 -4.20 -19.66 -8.86
CA PRO A 96 -4.66 -21.04 -8.81
C PRO A 96 -5.61 -21.22 -10.00
N GLU A 97 -5.07 -21.65 -11.12
CA GLU A 97 -5.84 -22.04 -12.29
C GLU A 97 -6.70 -23.24 -11.88
N GLY A 98 -8.01 -23.08 -12.04
CA GLY A 98 -9.00 -24.09 -11.68
C GLY A 98 -8.75 -25.39 -12.42
N LYS A 99 -8.96 -26.51 -11.72
CA LYS A 99 -9.15 -27.80 -12.37
C LYS A 99 -10.66 -28.08 -12.40
N PRO A 100 -11.26 -28.30 -13.58
CA PRO A 100 -12.69 -28.54 -13.70
C PRO A 100 -13.04 -29.95 -13.23
N ASP A 101 -14.31 -30.08 -12.85
CA ASP A 101 -15.06 -31.30 -12.55
C ASP A 101 -14.97 -32.33 -13.68
N ASP A 102 -14.92 -33.62 -13.34
CA ASP A 102 -15.55 -34.70 -14.13
C ASP A 102 -15.66 -36.01 -13.34
N THR A 103 -16.89 -36.30 -12.92
CA THR A 103 -17.72 -37.48 -13.24
C THR A 103 -17.37 -38.90 -12.75
N ASP A 104 -18.35 -39.47 -12.00
CA ASP A 104 -18.82 -40.85 -11.78
C ASP A 104 -17.89 -42.08 -11.78
N GLY A 105 -18.18 -42.96 -10.81
CA GLY A 105 -17.71 -44.36 -10.72
C GLY A 105 -18.02 -45.00 -9.37
#